data_AF-A0AAF3FNY4-F1
#
_entry.id   AF-A0AAF3FNY4-F1
#
_cell.length_a   1.000
_cell.length_b   1.000
_cell.length_c   1.000
_cell.angle_alpha   90.00
_cell.angle_beta   90.00
_cell.angle_gamma   90.00
#
_symmetry.space_group_name_H-M   'P 1'
#
loop_
_entity.id
_entity.type
_entity.pdbx_description
1 polymer ?
#
loop_
_entity_poly.entity_id
_entity_poly.type
_entity_poly.pdbx_seq_one_letter_code
_entity_poly.pdbx_strand_id
1 'polypeptide(L)'
;MTSILFTLICLTVPAVLTAPRNGRQITPSTPSIVTDSIIIDPIVTDSIVIDPIVTYSIDGSITDPSIQPCPLSMCPHPGMRLPDESSSTSPCYCPPLPDPMIKCFRKDFPQVARAFHNSSRLDASAIRTHLIPGVRKTQAKYGGRHRCTVLPGDGIGPEMFDHLKKIFIACHAPIDFEVVQVSSSLQSGDMEAALTAIQRNGVGIKGNIETKHHDATFKSRNVELRHRMDLYANILHCVSIPTIPTRHNNIDIVIIRENTEGEYSGLEHESIPGVVESIKIVTQGKIERISRMAFEYAKINKRKKVTAVHKANIQKLGDGLFLKVAKEMAAKHYPEIKFESMIVDNASMQLVAKPQQFDVMLMPNLYGNIISNIACGLIGGPGLVSGMNIGDKYAVFETGTRNTGSSLVGKDVANPTAFIRAGVDMLRYLGCDSHANIISDALWKTLTVDGIHTPDLKGTGKTSEMVRATIKNIRELQH
;
A
#
# COMPACT_ATOMS: atom_id res chain seq x y z
N MET A 1 3.94 -65.00 14.02
CA MET A 1 3.93 -64.19 15.25
C MET A 1 3.82 -62.72 14.84
N THR A 2 2.77 -62.08 15.34
CA THR A 2 2.53 -60.61 15.43
C THR A 2 2.66 -59.74 14.18
N SER A 3 1.51 -59.43 13.57
CA SER A 3 1.27 -58.15 12.89
C SER A 3 -0.10 -57.63 13.32
N ILE A 4 -0.13 -56.38 13.80
CA ILE A 4 -1.29 -55.72 14.41
C ILE A 4 -2.11 -55.07 13.30
N LEU A 5 -3.38 -55.47 13.22
CA LEU A 5 -4.40 -54.98 12.29
C LEU A 5 -5.17 -53.84 12.98
N PHE A 6 -5.15 -52.62 12.44
CA PHE A 6 -6.06 -51.55 12.85
C PHE A 6 -7.13 -51.37 11.77
N THR A 7 -8.34 -51.84 12.08
CA THR A 7 -9.55 -51.72 11.27
C THR A 7 -10.24 -50.40 11.57
N LEU A 8 -10.41 -49.53 10.57
CA LEU A 8 -11.25 -48.32 10.66
C LEU A 8 -12.72 -48.72 10.39
N ILE A 9 -13.57 -48.60 11.40
CA ILE A 9 -15.02 -48.81 11.29
C ILE A 9 -15.67 -47.46 10.96
N CYS A 10 -16.23 -47.34 9.75
CA CYS A 10 -17.23 -46.32 9.41
C CYS A 10 -18.58 -46.74 10.01
N LEU A 11 -19.18 -45.88 10.85
CA LEU A 11 -20.56 -46.02 11.29
C LEU A 11 -21.33 -44.75 10.93
N THR A 12 -22.10 -44.84 9.86
CA THR A 12 -23.27 -44.00 9.56
C THR A 12 -24.47 -44.54 10.33
N VAL A 13 -25.11 -43.72 11.17
CA VAL A 13 -26.45 -44.01 11.72
C VAL A 13 -27.32 -42.75 11.60
N PRO A 14 -28.55 -42.85 11.03
CA PRO A 14 -29.50 -41.75 10.97
C PRO A 14 -30.31 -41.66 12.28
N ALA A 15 -30.46 -40.45 12.83
CA ALA A 15 -31.25 -40.22 14.03
C ALA A 15 -32.71 -39.90 13.67
N VAL A 16 -33.60 -40.84 13.98
CA VAL A 16 -35.05 -40.65 14.11
C VAL A 16 -35.33 -40.24 15.56
N LEU A 17 -35.89 -39.05 15.78
CA LEU A 17 -36.27 -38.55 17.11
C LEU A 17 -37.76 -38.78 17.36
N THR A 18 -38.05 -39.71 18.26
CA THR A 18 -39.35 -39.89 18.92
C THR A 18 -39.34 -39.20 20.29
N ALA A 19 -40.39 -38.44 20.59
CA ALA A 19 -40.61 -37.78 21.87
C ALA A 19 -41.23 -38.73 22.91
N PRO A 20 -41.06 -38.43 24.23
CA PRO A 20 -42.17 -38.61 25.15
C PRO A 20 -42.38 -37.43 26.13
N ARG A 21 -43.64 -37.28 26.53
CA ARG A 21 -44.21 -36.31 27.49
C ARG A 21 -44.28 -36.87 28.93
N ASN A 22 -44.48 -35.92 29.86
CA ASN A 22 -44.93 -36.00 31.28
C ASN A 22 -43.79 -36.09 32.31
N GLY A 23 -43.67 -35.28 33.38
CA GLY A 23 -44.51 -34.21 33.95
C GLY A 23 -44.38 -34.26 35.50
N ARG A 24 -43.98 -33.17 36.18
CA ARG A 24 -44.38 -32.79 37.56
C ARG A 24 -43.80 -31.44 38.01
N GLN A 25 -44.61 -30.73 38.78
CA GLN A 25 -44.58 -29.31 39.20
C GLN A 25 -43.57 -28.99 40.32
N ILE A 26 -43.02 -27.76 40.34
CA ILE A 26 -42.85 -26.87 41.53
C ILE A 26 -42.92 -25.39 41.06
N THR A 27 -43.67 -24.55 41.78
CA THR A 27 -43.95 -23.09 41.56
C THR A 27 -43.09 -22.19 42.51
N PRO A 28 -43.23 -20.84 42.56
CA PRO A 28 -42.70 -19.82 41.65
C PRO A 28 -41.88 -18.70 42.35
N SER A 29 -41.04 -17.96 41.62
CA SER A 29 -40.71 -16.55 41.90
C SER A 29 -40.27 -15.81 40.62
N THR A 30 -41.04 -14.79 40.24
CA THR A 30 -40.87 -13.87 39.09
C THR A 30 -39.91 -12.70 39.40
N PRO A 31 -39.53 -11.77 38.48
CA PRO A 31 -39.97 -11.61 37.07
C PRO A 31 -38.87 -11.30 36.00
N SER A 32 -39.16 -11.75 34.77
CA SER A 32 -39.03 -11.12 33.44
C SER A 32 -37.84 -10.22 33.04
N ILE A 33 -37.13 -10.63 31.97
CA ILE A 33 -36.77 -9.77 30.83
C ILE A 33 -37.10 -10.54 29.53
N VAL A 34 -37.85 -9.87 28.66
CA VAL A 34 -38.34 -10.31 27.35
C VAL A 34 -37.24 -10.10 26.31
N THR A 35 -36.95 -11.11 25.48
CA THR A 35 -36.27 -10.90 24.18
C THR A 35 -37.22 -11.34 23.07
N ASP A 36 -37.67 -10.34 22.30
CA ASP A 36 -38.45 -10.54 21.09
C ASP A 36 -37.57 -11.03 19.92
N SER A 37 -38.25 -11.85 19.13
CA SER A 37 -37.91 -12.60 17.94
C SER A 37 -37.43 -11.81 16.72
N ILE A 38 -36.53 -12.41 15.94
CA ILE A 38 -36.40 -12.16 14.49
C ILE A 38 -36.67 -13.47 13.74
N ILE A 39 -37.72 -13.42 12.94
CA ILE A 39 -38.17 -14.44 11.98
C ILE A 39 -37.38 -14.22 10.67
N ILE A 40 -36.83 -15.29 10.09
CA ILE A 40 -36.40 -15.32 8.68
C ILE A 40 -37.00 -16.58 8.05
N ASP A 41 -37.89 -16.37 7.08
CA ASP A 41 -38.50 -17.41 6.24
C ASP A 41 -37.47 -18.04 5.26
N PRO A 42 -37.61 -19.34 4.92
CA PRO A 42 -36.70 -20.05 4.01
C PRO A 42 -37.33 -20.22 2.61
N ILE A 43 -36.64 -19.86 1.52
CA ILE A 43 -37.03 -20.33 0.17
C ILE A 43 -35.80 -20.60 -0.73
N VAL A 44 -35.87 -21.75 -1.40
CA VAL A 44 -35.16 -22.25 -2.60
C VAL A 44 -33.84 -22.98 -2.38
N THR A 45 -33.98 -24.29 -2.16
CA THR A 45 -33.01 -25.33 -2.52
C THR A 45 -33.09 -25.63 -4.02
N ASP A 46 -32.00 -25.43 -4.76
CA ASP A 46 -31.77 -26.10 -6.04
C ASP A 46 -30.53 -26.98 -5.96
N SER A 47 -30.68 -28.19 -6.47
CA SER A 47 -29.80 -29.34 -6.30
C SER A 47 -28.57 -29.27 -7.20
N ILE A 48 -27.38 -29.44 -6.63
CA ILE A 48 -26.16 -29.74 -7.40
C ILE A 48 -25.96 -31.26 -7.36
N VAL A 49 -26.14 -31.88 -8.52
CA VAL A 49 -25.73 -33.25 -8.83
C VAL A 49 -24.21 -33.27 -8.98
N ILE A 50 -23.51 -34.09 -8.20
CA ILE A 50 -22.07 -34.37 -8.37
C ILE A 50 -21.95 -35.81 -8.90
N ASP A 51 -21.54 -35.96 -10.15
CA ASP A 51 -21.17 -37.25 -10.73
C ASP A 51 -19.85 -37.77 -10.12
N PRO A 52 -19.71 -39.08 -9.84
CA PRO A 52 -18.49 -39.65 -9.31
C PRO A 52 -17.40 -39.80 -10.38
N ILE A 53 -16.19 -39.40 -10.00
CA ILE A 53 -14.95 -39.48 -10.76
C ILE A 53 -14.58 -40.94 -11.06
N VAL A 54 -14.26 -41.17 -12.34
CA VAL A 54 -13.70 -42.39 -12.92
C VAL A 54 -12.36 -42.74 -12.27
N THR A 55 -12.27 -43.92 -11.66
CA THR A 55 -11.03 -44.56 -11.20
C THR A 55 -10.34 -45.27 -12.37
N TYR A 56 -9.08 -44.93 -12.64
CA TYR A 56 -8.21 -45.72 -13.50
C TYR A 56 -7.39 -46.70 -12.65
N SER A 57 -7.57 -48.00 -12.89
CA SER A 57 -6.67 -49.06 -12.46
C SER A 57 -5.46 -49.14 -13.40
N ILE A 58 -4.26 -49.25 -12.84
CA ILE A 58 -3.09 -49.75 -13.58
C ILE A 58 -2.39 -50.77 -12.68
N ASP A 59 -2.67 -52.05 -12.95
CA ASP A 59 -1.80 -53.17 -12.57
C ASP A 59 -0.91 -53.50 -13.77
N GLY A 60 0.38 -53.75 -13.53
CA GLY A 60 1.30 -54.17 -14.59
C GLY A 60 2.77 -54.10 -14.20
N SER A 61 3.23 -55.11 -13.47
CA SER A 61 4.64 -55.44 -13.24
C SER A 61 5.33 -55.93 -14.51
N ILE A 62 6.43 -55.30 -14.93
CA ILE A 62 7.48 -55.91 -15.76
C ILE A 62 8.84 -55.47 -15.22
N THR A 63 9.65 -56.47 -14.86
CA THR A 63 11.05 -56.39 -14.43
C THR A 63 11.98 -56.43 -15.65
N ASP A 64 12.99 -55.57 -15.69
CA ASP A 64 14.28 -55.85 -16.35
C ASP A 64 15.41 -55.09 -15.62
N PRO A 65 16.57 -55.70 -15.32
CA PRO A 65 17.59 -55.16 -14.42
C PRO A 65 18.76 -54.56 -15.22
N SER A 66 18.92 -53.24 -15.16
CA SER A 66 20.24 -52.61 -15.32
C SER A 66 20.15 -51.16 -14.89
N ILE A 67 20.75 -50.83 -13.76
CA ILE A 67 21.40 -49.55 -13.39
C ILE A 67 21.82 -49.70 -11.92
N GLN A 68 23.12 -49.84 -11.70
CA GLN A 68 23.75 -49.95 -10.38
C GLN A 68 23.85 -48.58 -9.68
N PRO A 69 23.78 -48.54 -8.33
CA PRO A 69 23.97 -47.32 -7.55
C PRO A 69 25.46 -47.01 -7.32
N CYS A 70 25.85 -45.73 -7.47
CA CYS A 70 27.17 -45.23 -7.09
C CYS A 70 27.33 -45.14 -5.56
N PRO A 71 28.46 -45.57 -4.98
CA PRO A 71 28.70 -45.55 -3.54
C PRO A 71 29.34 -44.25 -3.04
N LEU A 72 28.96 -43.88 -1.81
CA LEU A 72 29.69 -42.97 -0.92
C LEU A 72 31.10 -43.49 -0.65
N SER A 73 32.12 -42.64 -0.81
CA SER A 73 33.49 -42.91 -0.36
C SER A 73 33.95 -41.88 0.67
N MET A 74 34.29 -42.38 1.87
CA MET A 74 35.12 -41.72 2.86
C MET A 74 36.61 -41.86 2.53
N CYS A 75 37.44 -40.94 3.08
CA CYS A 75 38.76 -41.11 3.75
C CYS A 75 39.67 -39.86 3.52
N PRO A 76 40.76 -39.62 4.30
CA PRO A 76 40.84 -39.33 5.74
C PRO A 76 41.72 -38.07 6.08
N HIS A 77 41.78 -37.70 7.37
CA HIS A 77 42.56 -36.60 7.98
C HIS A 77 44.10 -36.68 7.81
N PRO A 78 44.86 -35.58 8.09
CA PRO A 78 45.49 -35.44 9.42
C PRO A 78 45.39 -34.02 10.01
N GLY A 79 45.26 -33.96 11.35
CA GLY A 79 44.98 -32.73 12.09
C GLY A 79 46.19 -31.85 12.42
N MET A 80 45.88 -30.67 12.96
CA MET A 80 46.75 -29.95 13.88
C MET A 80 45.93 -29.06 14.83
N ARG A 81 46.55 -28.80 15.98
CA ARG A 81 45.99 -28.43 17.28
C ARG A 81 45.51 -26.98 17.35
N LEU A 82 44.59 -26.73 18.28
CA LEU A 82 44.42 -25.42 18.91
C LEU A 82 45.61 -25.14 19.85
N PRO A 83 46.02 -23.86 19.99
CA PRO A 83 46.55 -23.39 21.26
C PRO A 83 45.75 -22.21 21.80
N ASP A 84 45.54 -22.25 23.11
CA ASP A 84 45.08 -21.15 23.95
C ASP A 84 46.18 -20.11 24.19
N GLU A 85 45.69 -18.88 24.41
CA GLU A 85 46.20 -17.75 25.20
C GLU A 85 47.63 -17.19 25.07
N SER A 86 47.62 -15.85 24.88
CA SER A 86 48.45 -14.83 25.54
C SER A 86 49.67 -14.24 24.82
N SER A 87 49.70 -12.91 24.88
CA SER A 87 50.86 -11.99 24.82
C SER A 87 51.37 -11.45 23.46
N SER A 88 51.03 -10.17 23.27
CA SER A 88 51.93 -9.05 22.94
C SER A 88 52.60 -8.91 21.56
N THR A 89 52.41 -7.68 21.03
CA THR A 89 53.34 -6.86 20.21
C THR A 89 53.59 -7.25 18.75
N SER A 90 52.85 -6.62 17.84
CA SER A 90 53.36 -5.65 16.83
C SER A 90 52.37 -5.52 15.65
N PRO A 91 51.99 -4.30 15.23
CA PRO A 91 51.10 -4.13 14.08
C PRO A 91 51.87 -4.31 12.78
N CYS A 92 51.42 -5.24 11.94
CA CYS A 92 51.95 -5.44 10.59
C CYS A 92 51.73 -4.17 9.74
N TYR A 93 52.86 -3.59 9.33
CA TYR A 93 52.99 -2.44 8.44
C TYR A 93 52.50 -2.83 7.03
N CYS A 94 51.38 -2.24 6.57
CA CYS A 94 51.06 -2.18 5.15
C CYS A 94 51.71 -0.92 4.56
N PRO A 95 52.40 -0.98 3.40
CA PRO A 95 52.99 0.20 2.79
C PRO A 95 51.90 1.13 2.24
N PRO A 96 52.06 2.47 2.35
CA PRO A 96 51.07 3.41 1.85
C PRO A 96 51.13 3.49 0.33
N LEU A 97 49.96 3.46 -0.33
CA LEU A 97 49.82 3.79 -1.74
C LEU A 97 50.13 5.28 -1.96
N PRO A 98 50.83 5.67 -3.04
CA PRO A 98 51.18 7.06 -3.31
C PRO A 98 49.96 7.87 -3.74
N ASP A 99 49.71 8.97 -3.02
CA ASP A 99 48.73 10.00 -3.35
C ASP A 99 49.34 10.95 -4.40
N PRO A 100 48.67 11.13 -5.56
CA PRO A 100 48.05 12.43 -5.75
C PRO A 100 46.68 12.28 -6.42
N MET A 101 45.64 12.04 -5.63
CA MET A 101 44.25 12.21 -6.07
C MET A 101 43.44 13.12 -5.14
N ILE A 102 44.11 13.87 -4.25
CA ILE A 102 43.54 15.02 -3.53
C ILE A 102 43.68 16.27 -4.41
N LYS A 103 42.94 16.33 -5.52
CA LYS A 103 42.59 17.60 -6.22
C LYS A 103 41.49 17.52 -7.30
N CYS A 104 40.67 16.45 -7.35
CA CYS A 104 39.61 16.31 -8.36
C CYS A 104 38.17 16.15 -7.83
N PHE A 105 37.87 16.57 -6.60
CA PHE A 105 36.49 16.49 -6.05
C PHE A 105 35.88 17.84 -5.63
N ARG A 106 36.31 18.97 -6.21
CA ARG A 106 35.76 20.30 -5.88
C ARG A 106 35.48 21.26 -7.04
N LYS A 107 35.50 20.81 -8.28
CA LYS A 107 35.09 21.64 -9.43
C LYS A 107 34.39 20.75 -10.44
N ASP A 108 33.06 20.66 -10.35
CA ASP A 108 32.15 20.37 -11.49
C ASP A 108 30.67 20.52 -11.09
N PHE A 109 30.35 21.48 -10.21
CA PHE A 109 28.98 21.96 -10.00
C PHE A 109 28.76 23.42 -10.44
N PRO A 110 28.99 23.78 -11.73
CA PRO A 110 28.31 24.95 -12.28
C PRO A 110 27.60 24.73 -13.64
N GLN A 111 27.43 23.49 -14.11
CA GLN A 111 26.76 23.24 -15.40
C GLN A 111 25.28 22.82 -15.31
N VAL A 112 24.84 22.22 -14.19
CA VAL A 112 23.41 21.86 -14.02
C VAL A 112 22.52 23.09 -13.78
N ALA A 113 23.06 24.13 -13.15
CA ALA A 113 22.31 25.36 -12.87
C ALA A 113 22.06 26.24 -14.12
N ARG A 114 22.88 26.13 -15.17
CA ARG A 114 22.77 26.97 -16.38
C ARG A 114 21.83 26.44 -17.46
N ALA A 115 21.46 25.16 -17.42
CA ALA A 115 20.56 24.58 -18.41
C ALA A 115 19.09 25.01 -18.23
N PHE A 116 18.72 25.63 -17.11
CA PHE A 116 17.33 25.98 -16.78
C PHE A 116 16.94 27.44 -17.01
N HIS A 117 17.82 28.29 -17.56
CA HIS A 117 17.50 29.70 -17.78
C HIS A 117 16.86 30.03 -19.13
N ASN A 118 16.69 29.04 -20.03
CA ASN A 118 16.12 29.27 -21.37
C ASN A 118 14.97 28.29 -21.71
N SER A 119 13.96 28.17 -20.83
CA SER A 119 12.65 27.62 -21.20
C SER A 119 11.55 28.58 -20.75
N SER A 120 11.17 29.49 -21.64
CA SER A 120 10.09 30.47 -21.45
C SER A 120 8.71 29.91 -21.83
N ARG A 121 8.48 28.61 -21.59
CA ARG A 121 7.15 27.98 -21.54
C ARG A 121 7.17 26.98 -20.39
N LEU A 122 6.22 27.10 -19.47
CA LEU A 122 6.04 26.24 -18.29
C LEU A 122 6.05 24.76 -18.69
N ASP A 123 7.20 24.09 -18.60
CA ASP A 123 7.23 22.64 -18.61
C ASP A 123 6.42 22.16 -17.40
N ALA A 124 5.42 21.33 -17.68
CA ALA A 124 4.52 20.80 -16.67
C ALA A 124 5.33 20.16 -15.53
N SER A 125 5.01 20.48 -14.28
CA SER A 125 5.70 19.87 -13.15
C SER A 125 5.57 18.35 -13.19
N ALA A 126 6.68 17.64 -12.95
CA ALA A 126 6.71 16.18 -12.89
C ALA A 126 5.91 15.61 -11.71
N ILE A 127 5.57 16.43 -10.71
CA ILE A 127 4.73 16.03 -9.57
C ILE A 127 3.23 16.36 -9.77
N ARG A 128 2.82 16.82 -10.96
CA ARG A 128 1.39 17.01 -11.26
C ARG A 128 0.66 15.70 -11.10
N THR A 129 -0.44 15.71 -10.37
CA THR A 129 -1.28 14.52 -10.21
C THR A 129 -1.83 14.09 -11.57
N HIS A 130 -1.66 12.81 -11.86
CA HIS A 130 -2.24 12.11 -12.99
C HIS A 130 -3.77 12.09 -12.95
N LEU A 131 -4.40 11.83 -14.09
CA LEU A 131 -5.82 11.55 -14.13
C LEU A 131 -6.09 10.22 -13.43
N ILE A 132 -7.13 10.19 -12.59
CA ILE A 132 -7.57 8.98 -11.89
C ILE A 132 -8.78 8.42 -12.65
N PRO A 133 -8.80 7.13 -13.04
CA PRO A 133 -9.93 6.54 -13.76
C PRO A 133 -11.26 6.59 -13.00
N GLY A 134 -12.36 6.42 -13.74
CA GLY A 134 -13.71 6.23 -13.20
C GLY A 134 -14.63 7.46 -13.31
N VAL A 135 -15.93 7.20 -13.47
CA VAL A 135 -16.98 8.22 -13.46
C VAL A 135 -17.37 8.54 -12.02
N ARG A 136 -17.34 9.82 -11.64
CA ARG A 136 -17.60 10.26 -10.26
C ARG A 136 -18.94 10.95 -10.15
N LYS A 137 -19.74 10.54 -9.17
CA LYS A 137 -20.89 11.32 -8.72
C LYS A 137 -20.41 12.30 -7.66
N THR A 138 -20.45 13.59 -7.95
CA THR A 138 -20.17 14.62 -6.94
C THR A 138 -21.34 14.67 -5.95
N GLN A 139 -21.16 14.15 -4.75
CA GLN A 139 -22.25 14.03 -3.76
C GLN A 139 -22.55 15.35 -3.05
N ALA A 140 -21.54 16.08 -2.58
CA ALA A 140 -21.70 17.32 -1.83
C ALA A 140 -21.08 18.53 -2.55
N LYS A 141 -21.69 18.94 -3.67
CA LYS A 141 -21.32 20.16 -4.40
C LYS A 141 -22.46 21.17 -4.41
N TYR A 142 -22.26 22.32 -3.78
CA TYR A 142 -23.27 23.39 -3.67
C TYR A 142 -22.64 24.73 -4.04
N GLY A 143 -23.32 25.52 -4.89
CA GLY A 143 -22.79 26.83 -5.31
C GLY A 143 -21.42 26.77 -5.99
N GLY A 144 -21.11 25.67 -6.69
CA GLY A 144 -19.82 25.46 -7.33
C GLY A 144 -18.70 24.97 -6.40
N ARG A 145 -18.95 24.90 -5.08
CA ARG A 145 -17.97 24.47 -4.06
C ARG A 145 -18.22 23.03 -3.64
N HIS A 146 -17.14 22.27 -3.43
CA HIS A 146 -17.19 20.89 -2.94
C HIS A 146 -16.98 20.88 -1.44
N ARG A 147 -17.78 20.10 -0.70
CA ARG A 147 -17.51 19.79 0.70
C ARG A 147 -16.59 18.58 0.79
N CYS A 148 -15.52 18.66 1.58
CA CYS A 148 -14.56 17.57 1.77
C CYS A 148 -14.39 17.27 3.26
N THR A 149 -14.45 15.99 3.63
CA THR A 149 -14.18 15.57 5.01
C THR A 149 -12.70 15.65 5.30
N VAL A 150 -12.33 16.17 6.46
CA VAL A 150 -10.94 16.21 6.93
C VAL A 150 -10.86 15.41 8.21
N LEU A 151 -9.94 14.45 8.25
CA LEU A 151 -9.57 13.73 9.46
C LEU A 151 -8.15 14.15 9.85
N PRO A 152 -7.95 15.12 10.77
CA PRO A 152 -6.62 15.65 11.06
C PRO A 152 -5.62 14.58 11.51
N GLY A 153 -6.08 13.53 12.20
CA GLY A 153 -5.24 12.43 12.67
C GLY A 153 -4.36 12.83 13.85
N ASP A 154 -3.32 12.03 14.08
CA ASP A 154 -2.36 12.19 15.17
C ASP A 154 -1.07 12.87 14.69
N GLY A 155 -0.21 13.23 15.66
CA GLY A 155 1.14 13.74 15.40
C GLY A 155 1.12 15.06 14.61
N ILE A 156 1.86 15.11 13.49
CA ILE A 156 1.98 16.33 12.67
C ILE A 156 0.73 16.65 11.84
N GLY A 157 -0.25 15.73 11.79
CA GLY A 157 -1.42 15.83 10.92
C GLY A 157 -2.21 17.15 11.02
N PRO A 158 -2.55 17.63 12.23
CA PRO A 158 -3.24 18.92 12.40
C PRO A 158 -2.47 20.11 11.84
N GLU A 159 -1.15 20.18 12.07
CA GLU A 159 -0.30 21.27 11.55
C GLU A 159 -0.26 21.25 10.02
N MET A 160 -0.11 20.06 9.42
CA MET A 160 -0.10 19.90 7.98
C MET A 160 -1.43 20.32 7.34
N PHE A 161 -2.54 20.02 8.00
CA PHE A 161 -3.87 20.45 7.55
C PHE A 161 -4.03 21.98 7.58
N ASP A 162 -3.57 22.64 8.64
CA ASP A 162 -3.62 24.10 8.72
C ASP A 162 -2.79 24.77 7.61
N HIS A 163 -1.64 24.20 7.26
CA HIS A 163 -0.83 24.65 6.13
C HIS A 163 -1.53 24.43 4.78
N LEU A 164 -2.15 23.26 4.59
CA LEU A 164 -2.92 22.97 3.38
C LEU A 164 -4.08 23.95 3.20
N LYS A 165 -4.81 24.24 4.28
CA LYS A 165 -5.92 25.19 4.28
C LYS A 165 -5.47 26.58 3.83
N LYS A 166 -4.32 27.07 4.30
CA LYS A 166 -3.73 28.35 3.87
C LYS A 166 -3.41 28.37 2.38
N ILE A 167 -2.84 27.29 1.85
CA ILE A 167 -2.55 27.13 0.41
C ILE A 167 -3.84 27.16 -0.43
N PHE A 168 -4.88 26.44 0.02
CA PHE A 168 -6.15 26.37 -0.69
C PHE A 168 -6.88 27.72 -0.72
N ILE A 169 -6.83 28.46 0.38
CA ILE A 169 -7.35 29.84 0.46
C ILE A 169 -6.59 30.74 -0.52
N ALA A 170 -5.26 30.65 -0.56
CA ALA A 170 -4.45 31.47 -1.46
C ALA A 170 -4.71 31.17 -2.95
N CYS A 171 -5.05 29.93 -3.29
CA CYS A 171 -5.40 29.52 -4.65
C CYS A 171 -6.89 29.76 -4.98
N HIS A 172 -7.71 30.25 -4.04
CA HIS A 172 -9.17 30.35 -4.16
C HIS A 172 -9.86 29.03 -4.53
N ALA A 173 -9.34 27.91 -4.03
CA ALA A 173 -9.88 26.59 -4.34
C ALA A 173 -11.35 26.47 -3.92
N PRO A 174 -12.23 25.88 -4.75
CA PRO A 174 -13.67 25.78 -4.48
C PRO A 174 -13.98 24.62 -3.52
N ILE A 175 -13.31 24.59 -2.36
CA ILE A 175 -13.40 23.52 -1.36
C ILE A 175 -13.81 24.10 -0.01
N ASP A 176 -14.80 23.46 0.63
CA ASP A 176 -15.20 23.70 2.01
C ASP A 176 -14.85 22.47 2.86
N PHE A 177 -14.04 22.68 3.89
CA PHE A 177 -13.59 21.58 4.75
C PHE A 177 -14.56 21.33 5.89
N GLU A 178 -14.97 20.08 6.04
CA GLU A 178 -15.69 19.57 7.20
C GLU A 178 -14.72 18.76 8.07
N VAL A 179 -14.30 19.32 9.19
CA VAL A 179 -13.33 18.67 10.08
C VAL A 179 -14.04 17.72 11.03
N VAL A 180 -13.66 16.44 11.00
CA VAL A 180 -14.11 15.41 11.93
C VAL A 180 -12.90 14.87 12.65
N GLN A 181 -12.90 14.95 13.98
CA GLN A 181 -11.76 14.51 14.77
C GLN A 181 -11.75 12.99 14.88
N VAL A 182 -10.65 12.38 14.43
CA VAL A 182 -10.35 10.96 14.61
C VAL A 182 -8.89 10.86 14.99
N SER A 183 -8.62 10.41 16.21
CA SER A 183 -7.30 10.20 16.76
C SER A 183 -7.20 8.78 17.33
N SER A 184 -6.00 8.34 17.68
CA SER A 184 -5.79 7.10 18.43
C SER A 184 -6.28 7.17 19.89
N SER A 185 -6.48 8.37 20.43
CA SER A 185 -6.88 8.63 21.82
C SER A 185 -8.39 8.71 22.04
N LEU A 186 -9.19 9.03 21.01
CA LEU A 186 -10.64 9.18 21.14
C LEU A 186 -11.35 7.80 21.10
N GLN A 187 -12.38 7.59 21.94
CA GLN A 187 -13.15 6.35 22.06
C GLN A 187 -14.57 6.45 21.44
N SER A 188 -15.11 5.28 21.08
CA SER A 188 -16.49 4.96 20.65
C SER A 188 -17.31 6.08 19.98
N GLY A 189 -17.48 5.99 18.66
CA GLY A 189 -18.38 6.84 17.87
C GLY A 189 -17.68 7.72 16.83
N ASP A 190 -16.41 8.07 17.04
CA ASP A 190 -15.68 8.95 16.12
C ASP A 190 -15.52 8.33 14.72
N MET A 191 -15.31 7.01 14.68
CA MET A 191 -15.18 6.29 13.42
C MET A 191 -16.50 6.32 12.64
N GLU A 192 -17.65 6.18 13.31
CA GLU A 192 -18.97 6.27 12.67
C GLU A 192 -19.24 7.69 12.16
N ALA A 193 -18.87 8.71 12.94
CA ALA A 193 -18.98 10.10 12.52
C ALA A 193 -18.12 10.37 11.27
N ALA A 194 -16.89 9.86 11.25
CA ALA A 194 -15.99 9.99 10.11
C ALA A 194 -16.50 9.26 8.87
N LEU A 195 -16.99 8.03 9.02
CA LEU A 195 -17.59 7.26 7.93
C LEU A 195 -18.81 7.97 7.37
N THR A 196 -19.72 8.43 8.24
CA THR A 196 -20.93 9.17 7.84
C THR A 196 -20.56 10.45 7.08
N ALA A 197 -19.56 11.20 7.55
CA ALA A 197 -19.10 12.40 6.88
C ALA A 197 -18.51 12.10 5.50
N ILE A 198 -17.65 11.08 5.37
CA ILE A 198 -17.09 10.67 4.07
C ILE A 198 -18.19 10.14 3.15
N GLN A 199 -19.16 9.37 3.65
CA GLN A 199 -20.30 8.87 2.87
C GLN A 199 -21.19 10.00 2.36
N ARG A 200 -21.34 11.09 3.12
CA ARG A 200 -22.10 12.28 2.71
C ARG A 200 -21.35 13.11 1.68
N ASN A 201 -20.05 13.30 1.88
CA ASN A 201 -19.24 14.21 1.07
C ASN A 201 -18.66 13.53 -0.19
N GLY A 202 -18.52 12.20 -0.17
CA GLY A 202 -17.91 11.38 -1.21
C GLY A 202 -16.38 11.36 -1.18
N VAL A 203 -15.76 12.28 -0.45
CA VAL A 203 -14.31 12.48 -0.44
C VAL A 203 -13.81 12.85 0.96
N GLY A 204 -12.64 12.33 1.31
CA GLY A 204 -11.92 12.69 2.53
C GLY A 204 -10.44 12.94 2.28
N ILE A 205 -9.83 13.79 3.11
CA ILE A 205 -8.38 13.87 3.27
C ILE A 205 -8.06 13.57 4.74
N LYS A 206 -7.02 12.78 4.98
CA LYS A 206 -6.66 12.38 6.34
C LYS A 206 -5.17 12.51 6.64
N GLY A 207 -4.88 12.91 7.88
CA GLY A 207 -3.59 12.68 8.51
C GLY A 207 -3.41 11.21 8.92
N ASN A 208 -2.27 10.90 9.54
CA ASN A 208 -1.97 9.54 9.97
C ASN A 208 -2.59 9.28 11.35
N ILE A 209 -3.34 8.19 11.47
CA ILE A 209 -3.92 7.73 12.73
C ILE A 209 -3.02 6.61 13.25
N GLU A 210 -2.51 6.77 14.46
CA GLU A 210 -1.60 5.80 15.08
C GLU A 210 -2.33 4.49 15.35
N THR A 211 -1.71 3.37 14.98
CA THR A 211 -2.22 2.02 15.27
C THR A 211 -1.32 1.41 16.33
N LYS A 212 -1.89 1.03 17.47
CA LYS A 212 -1.12 0.35 18.53
C LYS A 212 -0.85 -1.08 18.10
N HIS A 213 0.43 -1.48 18.10
CA HIS A 213 0.86 -2.81 17.66
C HIS A 213 0.91 -3.86 18.78
N HIS A 214 0.78 -3.42 20.03
CA HIS A 214 0.98 -4.28 21.21
C HIS A 214 -0.24 -5.12 21.59
N ASP A 215 -1.38 -4.93 20.91
CA ASP A 215 -2.63 -5.62 21.21
C ASP A 215 -3.12 -6.35 19.95
N ALA A 216 -3.10 -7.68 20.00
CA ALA A 216 -3.54 -8.55 18.90
C ALA A 216 -5.04 -8.40 18.59
N THR A 217 -5.83 -7.89 19.53
CA THR A 217 -7.27 -7.64 19.33
C THR A 217 -7.56 -6.27 18.71
N PHE A 218 -6.56 -5.39 18.62
CA PHE A 218 -6.73 -4.03 18.13
C PHE A 218 -6.88 -4.00 16.60
N LYS A 219 -8.13 -3.84 16.14
CA LYS A 219 -8.41 -3.58 14.73
C LYS A 219 -7.90 -2.19 14.35
N SER A 220 -7.03 -2.12 13.33
CA SER A 220 -6.53 -0.85 12.83
C SER A 220 -7.67 -0.01 12.23
N ARG A 221 -7.90 1.19 12.78
CA ARG A 221 -8.89 2.16 12.25
C ARG A 221 -8.65 2.50 10.77
N ASN A 222 -7.39 2.52 10.34
CA ASN A 222 -7.05 2.75 8.92
C ASN A 222 -7.50 1.59 8.03
N VAL A 223 -7.44 0.34 8.52
CA VAL A 223 -7.91 -0.84 7.79
C VAL A 223 -9.44 -0.85 7.80
N GLU A 224 -10.07 -0.56 8.93
CA GLU A 224 -11.52 -0.43 9.04
C GLU A 224 -12.07 0.60 8.04
N LEU A 225 -11.47 1.80 7.96
CA LEU A 225 -11.87 2.83 7.02
C LEU A 225 -11.85 2.33 5.57
N ARG A 226 -10.80 1.61 5.18
CA ARG A 226 -10.65 1.08 3.81
C ARG A 226 -11.68 0.01 3.48
N HIS A 227 -11.95 -0.90 4.41
CA HIS A 227 -12.95 -1.94 4.20
C HIS A 227 -14.36 -1.40 4.18
N ARG A 228 -14.74 -0.57 5.15
CA ARG A 228 -16.12 -0.04 5.26
C ARG A 228 -16.48 0.93 4.14
N MET A 229 -15.48 1.59 3.56
CA MET A 229 -15.66 2.47 2.40
C MET A 229 -15.28 1.81 1.07
N ASP A 230 -14.94 0.52 1.07
CA ASP A 230 -14.50 -0.25 -0.10
C ASP A 230 -13.46 0.47 -0.97
N LEU A 231 -12.44 1.05 -0.31
CA LEU A 231 -11.35 1.79 -0.96
C LEU A 231 -10.29 0.81 -1.49
N TYR A 232 -10.64 0.09 -2.54
CA TYR A 232 -9.90 -1.08 -3.03
C TYR A 232 -8.58 -0.80 -3.72
N ALA A 233 -8.38 0.40 -4.27
CA ALA A 233 -7.16 0.77 -4.98
C ALA A 233 -6.36 1.79 -4.17
N ASN A 234 -5.14 1.43 -3.80
CA ASN A 234 -4.16 2.36 -3.26
C ASN A 234 -3.17 2.76 -4.37
N ILE A 235 -3.14 4.02 -4.75
CA ILE A 235 -2.32 4.55 -5.84
C ILE A 235 -1.28 5.51 -5.28
N LEU A 236 -0.01 5.26 -5.59
CA LEU A 236 1.12 6.13 -5.24
C LEU A 236 1.89 6.50 -6.50
N HIS A 237 2.25 7.78 -6.61
CA HIS A 237 3.07 8.30 -7.71
C HIS A 237 4.45 8.75 -7.18
N CYS A 238 5.46 7.93 -7.44
CA CYS A 238 6.82 8.11 -6.96
C CYS A 238 7.67 8.74 -8.06
N VAL A 239 7.99 10.02 -7.92
CA VAL A 239 8.77 10.80 -8.89
C VAL A 239 10.01 11.39 -8.22
N SER A 240 11.17 11.22 -8.86
CA SER A 240 12.40 11.89 -8.46
C SER A 240 12.31 13.39 -8.67
N ILE A 241 12.69 14.15 -7.65
CA ILE A 241 12.83 15.61 -7.74
C ILE A 241 14.31 15.94 -7.93
N PRO A 242 14.73 16.61 -9.03
CA PRO A 242 16.13 16.76 -9.39
C PRO A 242 17.04 17.41 -8.33
N THR A 243 16.49 18.30 -7.51
CA THR A 243 17.23 19.01 -6.47
C THR A 243 17.40 18.22 -5.17
N ILE A 244 16.67 17.11 -5.01
CA ILE A 244 16.73 16.29 -3.81
C ILE A 244 17.84 15.23 -3.98
N PRO A 245 18.84 15.18 -3.09
CA PRO A 245 19.98 14.29 -3.24
C PRO A 245 19.62 12.84 -2.91
N THR A 246 19.40 12.02 -3.94
CA THR A 246 19.12 10.58 -3.85
C THR A 246 20.18 9.73 -4.56
N ARG A 247 20.23 8.42 -4.27
CA ARG A 247 21.15 7.49 -4.95
C ARG A 247 20.77 7.28 -6.42
N HIS A 248 19.47 7.30 -6.72
CA HIS A 248 18.93 7.11 -8.06
C HIS A 248 18.25 8.38 -8.55
N ASN A 249 18.30 8.61 -9.86
CA ASN A 249 17.70 9.75 -10.53
C ASN A 249 16.67 9.29 -11.56
N ASN A 250 15.82 10.21 -12.02
CA ASN A 250 14.84 10.00 -13.09
C ASN A 250 13.89 8.81 -12.83
N ILE A 251 13.44 8.66 -11.59
CA ILE A 251 12.39 7.70 -11.24
C ILE A 251 11.04 8.34 -11.50
N ASP A 252 10.15 7.62 -12.17
CA ASP A 252 8.74 7.97 -12.34
C ASP A 252 7.93 6.68 -12.41
N ILE A 253 7.55 6.18 -11.24
CA ILE A 253 6.88 4.89 -11.05
C ILE A 253 5.52 5.14 -10.40
N VAL A 254 4.50 4.46 -10.92
CA VAL A 254 3.18 4.43 -10.30
C VAL A 254 2.93 3.05 -9.71
N ILE A 255 2.59 3.01 -8.43
CA ILE A 255 2.26 1.78 -7.72
C ILE A 255 0.75 1.75 -7.51
N ILE A 256 0.12 0.67 -7.96
CA ILE A 256 -1.31 0.40 -7.78
C ILE A 256 -1.44 -0.91 -7.01
N ARG A 257 -1.90 -0.78 -5.77
CA ARG A 257 -1.97 -1.84 -4.77
C ARG A 257 -3.43 -2.18 -4.47
N GLU A 258 -3.74 -3.46 -4.43
CA GLU A 258 -4.99 -3.98 -3.85
C GLU A 258 -5.02 -3.68 -2.34
N ASN A 259 -6.16 -3.22 -1.82
CA ASN A 259 -6.23 -2.59 -0.50
C ASN A 259 -7.35 -3.16 0.41
N THR A 260 -8.07 -4.21 -0.03
CA THR A 260 -9.27 -4.77 0.62
C THR A 260 -9.24 -6.29 0.84
N GLU A 261 -8.21 -7.01 0.38
CA GLU A 261 -8.05 -8.44 0.64
C GLU A 261 -6.56 -8.81 0.78
N GLY A 262 -6.24 -10.11 0.65
CA GLY A 262 -4.90 -10.65 0.86
C GLY A 262 -4.60 -10.88 2.32
N GLU A 263 -3.36 -10.61 2.70
CA GLU A 263 -2.81 -10.84 4.04
C GLU A 263 -3.36 -9.85 5.09
N TYR A 264 -3.98 -8.75 4.65
CA TYR A 264 -4.59 -7.76 5.54
C TYR A 264 -6.06 -8.07 5.87
N SER A 265 -6.57 -9.25 5.49
CA SER A 265 -7.86 -9.75 5.96
C SER A 265 -7.90 -9.89 7.50
N GLY A 266 -6.73 -10.03 8.15
CA GLY A 266 -6.60 -10.15 9.60
C GLY A 266 -7.23 -11.43 10.16
N LEU A 267 -7.38 -12.46 9.31
CA LEU A 267 -7.93 -13.75 9.70
C LEU A 267 -6.80 -14.62 10.24
N GLU A 268 -6.52 -14.45 11.53
CA GLU A 268 -5.51 -15.20 12.26
C GLU A 268 -6.15 -15.94 13.43
N HIS A 269 -5.71 -17.18 13.67
CA HIS A 269 -6.12 -17.95 14.82
C HIS A 269 -4.99 -18.85 15.29
N GLU A 270 -5.01 -19.19 16.57
CA GLU A 270 -4.08 -20.14 17.17
C GLU A 270 -4.81 -21.48 17.33
N SER A 271 -4.50 -22.44 16.45
CA SER A 271 -5.17 -23.75 16.42
C SER A 271 -4.83 -24.58 17.66
N ILE A 272 -3.56 -24.53 18.08
CA ILE A 272 -3.06 -25.07 19.34
C ILE A 272 -1.98 -24.11 19.88
N PRO A 273 -1.70 -24.11 21.21
CA PRO A 273 -0.67 -23.25 21.77
C PRO A 273 0.67 -23.36 21.04
N GLY A 274 1.13 -22.24 20.46
CA GLY A 274 2.35 -22.14 19.66
C GLY A 274 2.17 -22.36 18.14
N VAL A 275 0.97 -22.65 17.63
CA VAL A 275 0.69 -22.82 16.20
C VAL A 275 -0.35 -21.80 15.74
N VAL A 276 0.13 -20.78 15.03
CA VAL A 276 -0.69 -19.69 14.50
C VAL A 276 -0.88 -19.86 13.00
N GLU A 277 -2.13 -19.85 12.57
CA GLU A 277 -2.52 -19.88 11.16
C GLU A 277 -2.97 -18.49 10.73
N SER A 278 -2.52 -18.06 9.54
CA SER A 278 -2.92 -16.79 8.90
C SER A 278 -3.53 -17.09 7.53
N ILE A 279 -4.79 -16.72 7.33
CA ILE A 279 -5.57 -17.08 6.15
C ILE A 279 -5.60 -15.91 5.16
N LYS A 280 -4.85 -16.07 4.08
CA LYS A 280 -4.87 -15.17 2.92
C LYS A 280 -6.07 -15.50 2.02
N ILE A 281 -6.98 -14.54 1.86
CA ILE A 281 -8.10 -14.63 0.91
C ILE A 281 -7.82 -13.74 -0.29
N VAL A 282 -7.97 -14.30 -1.48
CA VAL A 282 -7.86 -13.58 -2.76
C VAL A 282 -9.04 -13.99 -3.63
N THR A 283 -9.70 -13.03 -4.26
CA THR A 283 -10.93 -13.27 -5.04
C THR A 283 -10.82 -12.71 -6.44
N GLN A 284 -11.35 -13.45 -7.41
CA GLN A 284 -11.27 -13.04 -8.82
C GLN A 284 -11.88 -11.65 -9.07
N GLY A 285 -13.06 -11.36 -8.51
CA GLY A 285 -13.72 -10.07 -8.72
C GLY A 285 -12.91 -8.87 -8.20
N LYS A 286 -12.23 -9.01 -7.05
CA LYS A 286 -11.36 -7.96 -6.51
C LYS A 286 -10.09 -7.79 -7.34
N ILE A 287 -9.52 -8.88 -7.86
CA ILE A 287 -8.39 -8.82 -8.79
C ILE A 287 -8.79 -8.14 -10.12
N GLU A 288 -9.97 -8.44 -10.65
CA GLU A 288 -10.46 -7.87 -11.90
C GLU A 288 -10.60 -6.34 -11.79
N ARG A 289 -11.22 -5.84 -10.70
CA ARG A 289 -11.38 -4.37 -10.51
C ARG A 289 -10.05 -3.65 -10.34
N ILE A 290 -9.10 -4.19 -9.56
CA ILE A 290 -7.79 -3.54 -9.38
C ILE A 290 -6.95 -3.62 -10.65
N SER A 291 -7.04 -4.72 -11.40
CA SER A 291 -6.39 -4.84 -12.71
C SER A 291 -6.96 -3.83 -13.68
N ARG A 292 -8.29 -3.71 -13.77
CA ARG A 292 -8.96 -2.71 -14.60
C ARG A 292 -8.53 -1.29 -14.23
N MET A 293 -8.52 -0.96 -12.94
CA MET A 293 -8.02 0.33 -12.45
C MET A 293 -6.59 0.61 -12.94
N ALA A 294 -5.69 -0.39 -12.86
CA ALA A 294 -4.30 -0.21 -13.26
C ALA A 294 -4.12 0.00 -14.78
N PHE A 295 -4.81 -0.78 -15.61
CA PHE A 295 -4.73 -0.62 -17.06
C PHE A 295 -5.43 0.65 -17.55
N GLU A 296 -6.59 1.00 -17.01
CA GLU A 296 -7.25 2.28 -17.34
C GLU A 296 -6.39 3.46 -16.92
N TYR A 297 -5.80 3.40 -15.72
CA TYR A 297 -4.87 4.42 -15.26
C TYR A 297 -3.69 4.57 -16.22
N ALA A 298 -3.12 3.45 -16.65
CA ALA A 298 -2.03 3.47 -17.60
C ALA A 298 -2.45 4.10 -18.94
N LYS A 299 -3.62 3.72 -19.46
CA LYS A 299 -4.17 4.23 -20.73
C LYS A 299 -4.40 5.74 -20.71
N ILE A 300 -5.15 6.25 -19.73
CA ILE A 300 -5.52 7.67 -19.68
C ILE A 300 -4.31 8.58 -19.44
N ASN A 301 -3.30 8.08 -18.73
CA ASN A 301 -2.06 8.80 -18.44
C ASN A 301 -0.94 8.52 -19.45
N LYS A 302 -1.25 7.84 -20.57
CA LYS A 302 -0.30 7.53 -21.66
C LYS A 302 0.95 6.76 -21.20
N ARG A 303 0.79 5.96 -20.14
CA ARG A 303 1.77 5.00 -19.67
C ARG A 303 1.79 3.80 -20.62
N LYS A 304 2.95 3.20 -20.81
CA LYS A 304 3.16 2.19 -21.86
C LYS A 304 3.20 0.78 -21.32
N LYS A 305 3.46 0.63 -20.02
CA LYS A 305 3.74 -0.68 -19.43
C LYS A 305 3.10 -0.86 -18.06
N VAL A 306 2.50 -2.04 -17.87
CA VAL A 306 2.00 -2.51 -16.57
C VAL A 306 2.76 -3.78 -16.19
N THR A 307 3.42 -3.77 -15.04
CA THR A 307 4.12 -4.92 -14.47
C THR A 307 3.33 -5.48 -13.29
N ALA A 308 2.80 -6.69 -13.43
CA ALA A 308 2.17 -7.42 -12.32
C ALA A 308 3.23 -8.05 -11.41
N VAL A 309 3.25 -7.67 -10.14
CA VAL A 309 4.17 -8.21 -9.14
C VAL A 309 3.47 -9.28 -8.30
N HIS A 310 4.06 -10.47 -8.22
CA HIS A 310 3.45 -11.64 -7.58
C HIS A 310 4.50 -12.60 -6.99
N LYS A 311 4.08 -13.66 -6.33
CA LYS A 311 4.89 -14.79 -5.83
C LYS A 311 4.25 -16.13 -6.22
N ALA A 312 3.73 -16.19 -7.45
CA ALA A 312 3.03 -17.38 -7.98
C ALA A 312 3.92 -18.63 -8.12
N ASN A 313 5.26 -18.49 -8.03
CA ASN A 313 6.18 -19.61 -7.95
C ASN A 313 6.00 -20.44 -6.66
N ILE A 314 5.61 -19.78 -5.56
CA ILE A 314 5.32 -20.43 -4.27
C ILE A 314 3.81 -20.53 -4.05
N GLN A 315 3.09 -19.40 -4.17
CA GLN A 315 1.64 -19.34 -3.97
C GLN A 315 0.88 -19.62 -5.27
N LYS A 316 0.96 -20.86 -5.74
CA LYS A 316 0.46 -21.29 -7.07
C LYS A 316 -1.02 -20.99 -7.31
N LEU A 317 -1.87 -21.08 -6.28
CA LEU A 317 -3.31 -20.82 -6.42
C LEU A 317 -3.65 -19.35 -6.23
N GLY A 318 -3.35 -18.75 -5.06
CA GLY A 318 -3.72 -17.36 -4.77
C GLY A 318 -3.08 -16.35 -5.71
N ASP A 319 -1.75 -16.36 -5.80
CA ASP A 319 -1.02 -15.45 -6.68
C ASP A 319 -1.04 -15.91 -8.15
N GLY A 320 -1.23 -17.21 -8.40
CA GLY A 320 -1.48 -17.71 -9.75
C GLY A 320 -2.81 -17.19 -10.31
N LEU A 321 -3.86 -17.12 -9.48
CA LEU A 321 -5.12 -16.48 -9.86
C LEU A 321 -4.93 -14.99 -10.15
N PHE A 322 -4.18 -14.28 -9.29
CA PHE A 322 -3.85 -12.87 -9.51
C PHE A 322 -3.18 -12.65 -10.88
N LEU A 323 -2.13 -13.43 -11.17
CA LEU A 323 -1.39 -13.34 -12.43
C LEU A 323 -2.27 -13.70 -13.64
N LYS A 324 -3.07 -14.76 -13.54
CA LYS A 324 -3.98 -15.20 -14.60
C LYS A 324 -4.96 -14.09 -14.98
N VAL A 325 -5.67 -13.52 -14.00
CA VAL A 325 -6.67 -12.48 -14.22
C VAL A 325 -6.03 -11.21 -14.79
N ALA A 326 -4.89 -10.76 -14.24
CA ALA A 326 -4.20 -9.57 -14.75
C ALA A 326 -3.73 -9.75 -16.21
N LYS A 327 -3.22 -10.95 -16.55
CA LYS A 327 -2.81 -11.29 -17.92
C LYS A 327 -3.99 -11.35 -18.89
N GLU A 328 -5.10 -11.95 -18.47
CA GLU A 328 -6.31 -12.00 -19.28
C GLU A 328 -6.91 -10.60 -19.51
N MET A 329 -6.91 -9.74 -18.49
CA MET A 329 -7.34 -8.34 -18.59
C MET A 329 -6.50 -7.58 -19.62
N ALA A 330 -5.18 -7.71 -19.56
CA ALA A 330 -4.27 -7.10 -20.53
C ALA A 330 -4.58 -7.55 -21.97
N ALA A 331 -4.66 -8.87 -22.18
CA ALA A 331 -4.83 -9.44 -23.51
C ALA A 331 -6.20 -9.14 -24.14
N LYS A 332 -7.27 -9.13 -23.34
CA LYS A 332 -8.65 -8.95 -23.85
C LYS A 332 -9.05 -7.48 -24.01
N HIS A 333 -8.59 -6.60 -23.11
CA HIS A 333 -9.13 -5.24 -23.02
C HIS A 333 -8.12 -4.13 -23.29
N TYR A 334 -6.81 -4.40 -23.15
CA TYR A 334 -5.76 -3.38 -23.28
C TYR A 334 -4.54 -3.88 -24.08
N PRO A 335 -4.73 -4.40 -25.31
CA PRO A 335 -3.64 -4.94 -26.13
C PRO A 335 -2.56 -3.89 -26.46
N GLU A 336 -2.87 -2.60 -26.36
CA GLU A 336 -1.95 -1.49 -26.58
C GLU A 336 -0.95 -1.28 -25.43
N ILE A 337 -1.21 -1.83 -24.24
CA ILE A 337 -0.36 -1.68 -23.06
C ILE A 337 0.53 -2.91 -22.92
N LYS A 338 1.85 -2.69 -22.84
CA LYS A 338 2.80 -3.78 -22.61
C LYS A 338 2.55 -4.40 -21.23
N PHE A 339 2.20 -5.67 -21.18
CA PHE A 339 2.08 -6.43 -19.94
C PHE A 339 3.35 -7.23 -19.66
N GLU A 340 3.86 -7.11 -18.43
CA GLU A 340 4.94 -7.94 -17.91
C GLU A 340 4.55 -8.48 -16.53
N SER A 341 5.14 -9.59 -16.12
CA SER A 341 4.99 -10.13 -14.78
C SER A 341 6.36 -10.35 -14.14
N MET A 342 6.49 -10.05 -12.87
CA MET A 342 7.75 -10.21 -12.14
C MET A 342 7.49 -10.79 -10.76
N ILE A 343 8.33 -11.75 -10.34
CA ILE A 343 8.31 -12.22 -8.97
C ILE A 343 8.74 -11.12 -8.00
N VAL A 344 8.11 -11.00 -6.84
CA VAL A 344 8.33 -9.89 -5.89
C VAL A 344 9.78 -9.76 -5.41
N ASP A 345 10.52 -10.87 -5.29
CA ASP A 345 11.93 -10.82 -4.89
C ASP A 345 12.77 -10.14 -5.97
N ASN A 346 12.58 -10.54 -7.24
CA ASN A 346 13.25 -9.91 -8.37
C ASN A 346 12.77 -8.46 -8.54
N ALA A 347 11.48 -8.17 -8.36
CA ALA A 347 10.97 -6.80 -8.41
C ALA A 347 11.65 -5.89 -7.37
N SER A 348 11.84 -6.39 -6.15
CA SER A 348 12.55 -5.68 -5.09
C SER A 348 14.02 -5.45 -5.44
N MET A 349 14.70 -6.48 -5.95
CA MET A 349 16.10 -6.37 -6.41
C MET A 349 16.25 -5.37 -7.57
N GLN A 350 15.35 -5.42 -8.54
CA GLN A 350 15.35 -4.54 -9.70
C GLN A 350 15.01 -3.09 -9.34
N LEU A 351 14.15 -2.86 -8.34
CA LEU A 351 13.83 -1.51 -7.87
C LEU A 351 15.05 -0.80 -7.27
N VAL A 352 15.87 -1.51 -6.50
CA VAL A 352 17.08 -0.93 -5.90
C VAL A 352 18.26 -0.88 -6.88
N ALA A 353 18.25 -1.69 -7.94
CA ALA A 353 19.32 -1.70 -8.95
C ALA A 353 19.04 -0.74 -10.12
N LYS A 354 17.87 -0.89 -10.76
CA LYS A 354 17.47 -0.14 -11.96
C LYS A 354 15.97 0.20 -11.91
N PRO A 355 15.55 1.15 -11.05
CA PRO A 355 14.13 1.49 -10.88
C PRO A 355 13.48 2.08 -12.14
N GLN A 356 14.25 2.71 -13.03
CA GLN A 356 13.75 3.39 -14.24
C GLN A 356 13.12 2.45 -15.27
N GLN A 357 13.27 1.13 -15.09
CA GLN A 357 12.63 0.14 -15.95
C GLN A 357 11.12 -0.01 -15.68
N PHE A 358 10.64 0.42 -14.52
CA PHE A 358 9.24 0.29 -14.12
C PHE A 358 8.45 1.51 -14.55
N ASP A 359 7.17 1.28 -14.87
CA ASP A 359 6.22 2.30 -15.27
C ASP A 359 5.02 2.23 -14.31
N VAL A 360 3.96 1.48 -14.65
CA VAL A 360 2.88 1.13 -13.69
C VAL A 360 3.14 -0.25 -13.10
N MET A 361 3.08 -0.38 -11.77
CA MET A 361 3.24 -1.63 -11.05
C MET A 361 1.93 -2.02 -10.36
N LEU A 362 1.38 -3.18 -10.72
CA LEU A 362 0.13 -3.72 -10.17
C LEU A 362 0.46 -4.86 -9.21
N MET A 363 -0.08 -4.84 -7.99
CA MET A 363 0.25 -5.85 -6.99
C MET A 363 -0.82 -6.12 -5.93
N PRO A 364 -0.82 -7.33 -5.33
CA PRO A 364 -1.57 -7.64 -4.11
C PRO A 364 -1.15 -6.78 -2.91
N ASN A 365 -1.95 -6.85 -1.86
CA ASN A 365 -1.90 -5.96 -0.71
C ASN A 365 -0.55 -5.94 0.03
N LEU A 366 -0.01 -7.09 0.44
CA LEU A 366 1.26 -7.15 1.18
C LEU A 366 2.47 -6.65 0.39
N TYR A 367 2.63 -7.13 -0.84
CA TYR A 367 3.74 -6.71 -1.70
C TYR A 367 3.63 -5.22 -2.04
N GLY A 368 2.40 -4.75 -2.26
CA GLY A 368 2.01 -3.34 -2.30
C GLY A 368 2.71 -2.50 -1.25
N ASN A 369 2.52 -2.86 0.01
CA ASN A 369 3.04 -2.11 1.14
C ASN A 369 4.57 -2.07 1.17
N ILE A 370 5.22 -3.19 0.88
CA ILE A 370 6.68 -3.30 0.94
C ILE A 370 7.29 -2.49 -0.20
N ILE A 371 6.83 -2.72 -1.43
CA ILE A 371 7.32 -2.05 -2.63
C ILE A 371 7.04 -0.54 -2.58
N SER A 372 5.89 -0.10 -2.05
CA SER A 372 5.62 1.33 -1.86
C SER A 372 6.64 2.00 -0.95
N ASN A 373 7.02 1.36 0.16
CA ASN A 373 8.01 1.92 1.08
C ASN A 373 9.41 1.97 0.45
N ILE A 374 9.79 0.94 -0.32
CA ILE A 374 11.05 0.93 -1.09
C ILE A 374 11.04 2.10 -2.08
N ALA A 375 9.98 2.26 -2.88
CA ALA A 375 9.88 3.33 -3.86
C ALA A 375 9.92 4.74 -3.23
N CYS A 376 9.23 4.95 -2.09
CA CYS A 376 9.34 6.19 -1.32
C CYS A 376 10.79 6.45 -0.86
N GLY A 377 11.49 5.42 -0.38
CA GLY A 377 12.90 5.52 0.03
C GLY A 377 13.83 5.88 -1.13
N LEU A 378 13.58 5.36 -2.34
CA LEU A 378 14.40 5.62 -3.53
C LEU A 378 14.35 7.09 -3.98
N ILE A 379 13.23 7.78 -3.76
CA ILE A 379 13.02 9.17 -4.23
C ILE A 379 13.29 10.25 -3.18
N GLY A 380 13.74 9.89 -1.97
CA GLY A 380 14.10 10.84 -0.92
C GLY A 380 13.30 10.71 0.38
N GLY A 381 12.32 9.81 0.43
CA GLY A 381 11.69 9.39 1.67
C GLY A 381 10.18 9.68 1.77
N PRO A 382 9.61 9.42 2.96
CA PRO A 382 8.16 9.45 3.20
C PRO A 382 7.51 10.82 3.03
N GLY A 383 8.26 11.91 3.24
CA GLY A 383 7.76 13.28 3.22
C GLY A 383 7.39 13.81 1.84
N LEU A 384 7.67 13.06 0.77
CA LEU A 384 7.48 13.51 -0.61
C LEU A 384 6.28 12.88 -1.31
N VAL A 385 5.81 11.70 -0.91
CA VAL A 385 4.82 10.92 -1.67
C VAL A 385 3.44 11.04 -1.04
N SER A 386 2.41 11.24 -1.86
CA SER A 386 1.01 11.14 -1.48
C SER A 386 0.43 9.76 -1.81
N GLY A 387 -0.59 9.36 -1.08
CA GLY A 387 -1.32 8.11 -1.26
C GLY A 387 -2.80 8.39 -1.53
N MET A 388 -3.34 7.76 -2.56
CA MET A 388 -4.74 7.86 -2.94
C MET A 388 -5.43 6.52 -2.67
N ASN A 389 -6.41 6.48 -1.76
CA ASN A 389 -7.26 5.31 -1.57
C ASN A 389 -8.57 5.54 -2.31
N ILE A 390 -8.78 4.80 -3.39
CA ILE A 390 -9.89 4.99 -4.32
C ILE A 390 -10.81 3.77 -4.25
N GLY A 391 -12.10 4.02 -4.06
CA GLY A 391 -13.18 3.08 -4.30
C GLY A 391 -14.10 3.59 -5.41
N ASP A 392 -15.15 2.82 -5.72
CA ASP A 392 -16.09 3.20 -6.79
C ASP A 392 -16.97 4.41 -6.41
N LYS A 393 -17.25 4.56 -5.11
CA LYS A 393 -18.13 5.62 -4.58
C LYS A 393 -17.38 6.70 -3.81
N TYR A 394 -16.27 6.34 -3.17
CA TYR A 394 -15.58 7.16 -2.20
C TYR A 394 -14.09 7.26 -2.49
N ALA A 395 -13.45 8.33 -2.03
CA ALA A 395 -11.99 8.47 -2.07
C ALA A 395 -11.44 9.09 -0.80
N VAL A 396 -10.30 8.59 -0.35
CA VAL A 396 -9.57 9.12 0.81
C VAL A 396 -8.11 9.36 0.45
N PHE A 397 -7.68 10.61 0.57
CA PHE A 397 -6.33 11.08 0.28
C PHE A 397 -5.50 11.17 1.57
N GLU A 398 -4.27 10.67 1.53
CA GLU A 398 -3.35 10.66 2.67
C GLU A 398 -1.91 10.81 2.21
N THR A 399 -0.96 10.88 3.15
CA THR A 399 0.46 10.73 2.83
C THR A 399 0.74 9.29 2.38
N GLY A 400 1.64 9.09 1.42
CA GLY A 400 1.96 7.78 0.86
C GLY A 400 2.58 6.82 1.88
N THR A 401 3.08 7.34 3.00
CA THR A 401 3.53 6.56 4.14
C THR A 401 2.74 6.94 5.39
N ARG A 402 2.66 6.02 6.34
CA ARG A 402 1.78 6.13 7.52
C ARG A 402 2.53 6.55 8.78
N ASN A 403 3.48 7.47 8.62
CA ASN A 403 4.26 7.98 9.76
C ASN A 403 3.51 9.15 10.41
N THR A 404 3.19 9.05 11.69
CA THR A 404 2.55 10.13 12.46
C THR A 404 3.51 11.28 12.74
N GLY A 405 4.82 11.05 12.68
CA GLY A 405 5.83 12.08 12.89
C GLY A 405 5.75 12.70 14.28
N SER A 406 5.27 11.95 15.30
CA SER A 406 5.00 12.48 16.64
C SER A 406 6.20 13.19 17.28
N SER A 407 7.43 12.83 16.92
CA SER A 407 8.65 13.48 17.37
C SER A 407 8.92 14.87 16.76
N LEU A 408 8.19 15.25 15.70
CA LEU A 408 8.36 16.49 14.93
C LEU A 408 7.30 17.56 15.25
N VAL A 409 6.28 17.21 16.03
CA VAL A 409 5.16 18.09 16.40
C VAL A 409 5.67 19.35 17.08
N GLY A 410 5.16 20.52 16.66
CA GLY A 410 5.47 21.83 17.21
C GLY A 410 6.85 22.37 16.89
N LYS A 411 7.66 21.66 16.09
CA LYS A 411 9.06 22.03 15.81
C LYS A 411 9.27 22.81 14.52
N ASP A 412 8.23 22.93 13.66
CA ASP A 412 8.30 23.63 12.36
C ASP A 412 9.37 23.05 11.41
N VAL A 413 9.60 21.74 11.48
CA VAL A 413 10.59 20.99 10.66
C VAL A 413 9.99 19.83 9.86
N ALA A 414 8.69 19.56 10.02
CA ALA A 414 8.00 18.49 9.31
C ALA A 414 7.82 18.86 7.83
N ASN A 415 8.06 17.92 6.92
CA ASN A 415 7.92 18.18 5.48
C ASN A 415 6.45 18.20 5.04
N PRO A 416 5.91 19.33 4.55
CA PRO A 416 4.51 19.42 4.14
C PRO A 416 4.25 18.86 2.74
N THR A 417 5.29 18.52 1.96
CA THR A 417 5.19 18.16 0.53
C THR A 417 4.19 17.03 0.28
N ALA A 418 4.30 15.91 1.00
CA ALA A 418 3.40 14.77 0.83
C ALA A 418 1.94 15.11 1.11
N PHE A 419 1.67 15.93 2.14
CA PHE A 419 0.31 16.31 2.51
C PHE A 419 -0.28 17.34 1.53
N ILE A 420 0.55 18.27 1.03
CA ILE A 420 0.16 19.19 -0.05
C ILE A 420 -0.19 18.39 -1.30
N ARG A 421 0.66 17.44 -1.70
CA ARG A 421 0.39 16.55 -2.84
C ARG A 421 -0.90 15.75 -2.67
N ALA A 422 -1.19 15.24 -1.47
CA ALA A 422 -2.46 14.57 -1.19
C ALA A 422 -3.68 15.49 -1.40
N GLY A 423 -3.56 16.77 -1.03
CA GLY A 423 -4.58 17.78 -1.32
C GLY A 423 -4.71 18.09 -2.82
N VAL A 424 -3.59 18.15 -3.56
CA VAL A 424 -3.61 18.26 -5.03
C VAL A 424 -4.31 17.06 -5.65
N ASP A 425 -4.01 15.85 -5.17
CA ASP A 425 -4.64 14.62 -5.65
C ASP A 425 -6.15 14.66 -5.44
N MET A 426 -6.60 15.19 -4.30
CA MET A 426 -8.00 15.42 -4.00
C MET A 426 -8.63 16.44 -4.97
N LEU A 427 -7.96 17.56 -5.26
CA LEU A 427 -8.45 18.55 -6.23
C LEU A 427 -8.59 17.95 -7.62
N ARG A 428 -7.60 17.17 -8.05
CA ARG A 428 -7.66 16.41 -9.30
C ARG A 428 -8.83 15.43 -9.30
N TYR A 429 -9.05 14.75 -8.18
CA TYR A 429 -10.16 13.82 -8.03
C TYR A 429 -11.53 14.52 -8.19
N LEU A 430 -11.65 15.76 -7.71
CA LEU A 430 -12.87 16.55 -7.78
C LEU A 430 -13.07 17.29 -9.11
N GLY A 431 -12.15 17.15 -10.07
CA GLY A 431 -12.19 17.87 -11.35
C GLY A 431 -11.76 19.33 -11.26
N CYS A 432 -11.11 19.73 -10.17
CA CYS A 432 -10.55 21.08 -9.97
C CYS A 432 -9.15 21.18 -10.60
N ASP A 433 -9.05 20.86 -11.90
CA ASP A 433 -7.79 20.61 -12.59
C ASP A 433 -6.83 21.78 -12.63
N SER A 434 -7.35 23.00 -12.81
CA SER A 434 -6.58 24.24 -12.84
C SER A 434 -5.90 24.49 -11.49
N HIS A 435 -6.64 24.36 -10.40
CA HIS A 435 -6.15 24.53 -9.03
C HIS A 435 -5.10 23.48 -8.68
N ALA A 436 -5.34 22.22 -9.06
CA ALA A 436 -4.37 21.15 -8.89
C ALA A 436 -3.05 21.46 -9.61
N ASN A 437 -3.11 21.87 -10.89
CA ASN A 437 -1.92 22.23 -11.67
C ASN A 437 -1.14 23.38 -11.04
N ILE A 438 -1.82 24.48 -10.66
CA ILE A 438 -1.18 25.67 -10.09
C ILE A 438 -0.45 25.33 -8.78
N ILE A 439 -1.09 24.56 -7.89
CA ILE A 439 -0.47 24.17 -6.61
C ILE A 439 0.71 23.22 -6.84
N SER A 440 0.58 22.24 -7.76
CA SER A 440 1.69 21.35 -8.12
C SER A 440 2.89 22.10 -8.69
N ASP A 441 2.65 23.03 -9.62
CA ASP A 441 3.72 23.79 -10.26
C ASP A 441 4.40 24.77 -9.28
N ALA A 442 3.62 25.40 -8.40
CA ALA A 442 4.15 26.26 -7.35
C ALA A 442 5.02 25.48 -6.35
N LEU A 443 4.55 24.32 -5.89
CA LEU A 443 5.32 23.44 -5.01
C LEU A 443 6.61 22.95 -5.69
N TRP A 444 6.51 22.58 -6.97
CA TRP A 444 7.67 22.19 -7.76
C TRP A 444 8.70 23.32 -7.89
N LYS A 445 8.26 24.55 -8.17
CA LYS A 445 9.12 25.73 -8.19
C LYS A 445 9.80 25.96 -6.84
N THR A 446 9.07 25.80 -5.73
CA THR A 446 9.64 25.91 -4.38
C THR A 446 10.74 24.86 -4.11
N LEU A 447 10.52 23.62 -4.54
CA LEU A 447 11.48 22.53 -4.34
C LEU A 447 12.69 22.60 -5.29
N THR A 448 12.49 23.09 -6.52
CA THR A 448 13.51 23.03 -7.59
C THR A 448 14.21 24.35 -7.86
N VAL A 449 13.48 25.46 -7.95
CA VAL A 449 14.04 26.78 -8.28
C VAL A 449 14.45 27.51 -7.01
N ASP A 450 13.57 27.57 -6.01
CA ASP A 450 13.87 28.25 -4.75
C ASP A 450 14.79 27.40 -3.85
N GLY A 451 14.84 26.09 -4.09
CA GLY A 451 15.73 25.17 -3.37
C GLY A 451 15.41 25.05 -1.87
N ILE A 452 14.16 25.30 -1.48
CA ILE A 452 13.76 25.26 -0.06
C ILE A 452 13.46 23.82 0.32
N HIS A 453 14.37 23.22 1.08
CA HIS A 453 14.28 21.83 1.54
C HIS A 453 14.22 21.74 3.06
N THR A 454 13.33 20.90 3.58
CA THR A 454 13.24 20.58 5.01
C THR A 454 14.35 19.61 5.47
N PRO A 455 14.57 19.41 6.79
CA PRO A 455 15.68 18.61 7.29
C PRO A 455 15.70 17.14 6.85
N ASP A 456 14.54 16.53 6.60
CA ASP A 456 14.43 15.16 6.06
C ASP A 456 15.04 15.04 4.65
N LEU A 457 15.05 16.13 3.89
CA LEU A 457 15.66 16.23 2.56
C LEU A 457 17.11 16.74 2.62
N LYS A 458 17.72 16.77 3.81
CA LYS A 458 19.05 17.34 4.10
C LYS A 458 19.15 18.87 3.89
N GLY A 459 18.02 19.56 3.92
CA GLY A 459 17.98 21.03 3.88
C GLY A 459 17.94 21.66 5.28
N THR A 460 17.89 22.99 5.32
CA THR A 460 17.78 23.80 6.54
C THR A 460 16.47 24.58 6.64
N GLY A 461 15.58 24.43 5.66
CA GLY A 461 14.32 25.16 5.57
C GLY A 461 13.29 24.67 6.59
N LYS A 462 12.40 25.57 7.00
CA LYS A 462 11.29 25.26 7.92
C LYS A 462 10.01 24.90 7.17
N THR A 463 9.09 24.20 7.84
CA THR A 463 7.75 23.91 7.29
C THR A 463 7.05 25.18 6.86
N SER A 464 7.00 26.18 7.75
CA SER A 464 6.38 27.49 7.52
C SER A 464 7.01 28.27 6.37
N GLU A 465 8.32 28.11 6.15
CA GLU A 465 9.05 28.75 5.06
C GLU A 465 8.67 28.13 3.71
N MET A 466 8.69 26.80 3.59
CA MET A 466 8.27 26.08 2.39
C MET A 466 6.82 26.42 2.00
N VAL A 467 5.92 26.49 2.98
CA VAL A 467 4.51 26.85 2.74
C VAL A 467 4.37 28.29 2.27
N ARG A 468 5.09 29.25 2.88
CA ARG A 468 5.07 30.65 2.45
C ARG A 468 5.61 30.83 1.03
N ALA A 469 6.71 30.16 0.70
CA ALA A 469 7.27 30.17 -0.64
C ALA A 469 6.30 29.57 -1.67
N THR A 470 5.65 28.45 -1.33
CA THR A 470 4.63 27.84 -2.18
C THR A 470 3.47 28.80 -2.44
N ILE A 471 2.95 29.48 -1.39
CA ILE A 471 1.88 30.48 -1.52
C ILE A 471 2.32 31.67 -2.38
N LYS A 472 3.56 32.13 -2.23
CA LYS A 472 4.13 33.19 -3.07
C LYS A 472 4.14 32.77 -4.53
N ASN A 473 4.63 31.57 -4.82
CA ASN A 473 4.68 31.02 -6.18
C ASN A 473 3.29 30.79 -6.78
N ILE A 474 2.27 30.45 -5.98
CA ILE A 474 0.87 30.37 -6.45
C ILE A 474 0.41 31.74 -6.97
N ARG A 475 0.64 32.80 -6.19
CA ARG A 475 0.24 34.16 -6.59
C ARG A 475 0.96 34.61 -7.86
N GLU A 476 2.25 34.30 -7.98
CA GLU A 476 3.04 34.59 -9.17
C GLU A 476 2.57 33.82 -10.42
N LEU A 477 1.98 32.63 -10.27
CA LEU A 477 1.45 31.83 -11.39
C LEU A 477 0.00 32.17 -11.76
N GLN A 478 -0.73 32.87 -10.88
CA GLN A 478 -2.09 33.35 -11.15
C GLN A 478 -2.13 34.68 -11.92
N HIS A 479 -1.04 35.45 -11.85
CA HIS A 479 -0.82 36.69 -12.59
C HIS A 479 -0.01 36.42 -13.85
#